data_AF-A0A7V9GIA4-F1
#
_entry.id   AF-A0A7V9GIA4-F1
#
_cell.length_a   1.000
_cell.length_b   1.000
_cell.length_c   1.000
_cell.angle_alpha   90.00
_cell.angle_beta   90.00
_cell.angle_gamma   90.00
#
_symmetry.space_group_name_H-M   'P 1'
#
loop_
_entity.id
_entity.type
_entity.pdbx_description
1 polymer ?
#
loop_
_entity_poly.entity_id
_entity_poly.type
_entity_poly.pdbx_seq_one_letter_code
_entity_poly.pdbx_strand_id
1 'polypeptide(L)'
;MDWTKVDAALAGELDRAGDEDVIAVFVHVDLDTCDRDENEVPLAGQGEVRTTTVTVAQVADLTDQAWVRHLRWSGPLRLLDGDATG
;
A
#
# COMPACT_ATOMS: atom_id res chain seq x y z
N MET A 1 9.26 -10.18 -4.05
CA MET A 1 8.77 -8.97 -4.74
C MET A 1 8.37 -9.28 -6.17
N ASP A 2 7.07 -9.20 -6.43
CA ASP A 2 6.47 -9.31 -7.76
C ASP A 2 6.18 -7.92 -8.34
N TRP A 3 7.06 -7.46 -9.24
CA TRP A 3 6.95 -6.16 -9.91
C TRP A 3 5.74 -6.02 -10.83
N THR A 4 5.08 -7.12 -11.22
CA THR A 4 3.88 -7.04 -12.07
C THR A 4 2.68 -6.46 -11.33
N LYS A 5 2.71 -6.51 -9.98
CA LYS A 5 1.69 -5.93 -9.11
C LYS A 5 1.99 -4.50 -8.70
N VAL A 6 3.11 -3.91 -9.13
CA VAL A 6 3.52 -2.57 -8.73
C VAL A 6 3.30 -1.60 -9.88
N ASP A 7 2.59 -0.49 -9.64
CA ASP A 7 2.42 0.54 -10.66
C ASP A 7 3.72 1.31 -10.93
N ALA A 8 3.83 1.92 -12.12
CA ALA A 8 5.05 2.60 -12.53
C ALA A 8 5.44 3.77 -11.60
N ALA A 9 4.46 4.42 -10.97
CA ALA A 9 4.70 5.51 -10.04
C ALA A 9 5.34 5.00 -8.73
N LEU A 10 4.81 3.91 -8.16
CA LEU A 10 5.38 3.26 -7.00
C LEU A 10 6.77 2.68 -7.29
N ALA A 11 6.96 2.04 -8.45
CA ALA A 11 8.27 1.55 -8.85
C ALA A 11 9.32 2.66 -8.90
N GLY A 12 8.96 3.83 -9.43
CA GLY A 12 9.85 5.00 -9.45
C GLY A 12 10.12 5.59 -8.07
N GLU A 13 9.21 5.44 -7.12
CA GLU A 13 9.43 5.87 -5.73
C GLU A 13 10.34 4.88 -4.98
N LEU A 14 10.11 3.58 -5.15
CA LEU A 14 10.93 2.52 -4.54
C LEU A 14 12.39 2.57 -4.98
N ASP A 15 12.67 2.95 -6.23
CA ASP A 15 14.04 3.13 -6.74
C ASP A 15 14.80 4.30 -6.07
N ARG A 16 14.06 5.24 -5.46
CA ARG A 16 14.62 6.43 -4.79
C ARG A 16 14.63 6.30 -3.27
N ALA A 17 13.77 5.47 -2.71
CA ALA A 17 13.62 5.25 -1.29
C ALA A 17 14.78 4.42 -0.71
N GLY A 18 15.25 4.77 0.48
CA GLY A 18 16.10 3.90 1.29
C GLY A 18 15.30 2.78 1.96
N ASP A 19 15.98 1.76 2.46
CA ASP A 19 15.32 0.57 3.05
C ASP A 19 14.40 0.89 4.24
N GLU A 20 14.73 1.94 5.01
CA GLU A 20 13.95 2.39 6.18
C GLU A 20 12.90 3.45 5.84
N ASP A 21 12.88 3.96 4.60
CA ASP A 21 11.89 4.95 4.18
C ASP A 21 10.50 4.32 4.13
N VAL A 22 9.50 5.10 4.56
CA VAL A 22 8.13 4.63 4.67
C VAL A 22 7.26 5.30 3.62
N ILE A 23 6.59 4.48 2.82
CA ILE A 23 5.80 4.90 1.67
C ILE A 23 4.34 4.54 1.91
N ALA A 24 3.46 5.52 1.74
CA ALA A 24 2.03 5.26 1.73
C ALA A 24 1.58 4.71 0.36
N VAL A 25 0.83 3.62 0.39
CA VAL A 25 0.38 2.91 -0.81
C VAL A 25 -1.10 2.56 -0.72
N PHE A 26 -1.76 2.53 -1.87
CA PHE A 26 -3.04 1.87 -2.05
C PHE A 26 -2.81 0.40 -2.42
N VAL A 27 -3.50 -0.49 -1.73
CA VAL A 27 -3.47 -1.93 -1.94
C VAL A 27 -4.82 -2.35 -2.50
N HIS A 28 -4.82 -2.85 -3.73
CA HIS A 28 -5.97 -3.49 -4.33
C HIS A 28 -5.99 -4.95 -3.92
N VAL A 29 -7.00 -5.31 -3.14
CA VAL A 29 -7.16 -6.64 -2.57
C VAL A 29 -8.24 -7.43 -3.30
N ASP A 30 -8.02 -8.74 -3.37
CA ASP A 30 -9.03 -9.71 -3.74
C ASP A 30 -9.85 -10.08 -2.50
N LEU A 31 -11.13 -9.67 -2.46
CA LEU A 31 -11.98 -9.88 -1.28
C LEU A 31 -12.31 -11.35 -1.02
N ASP A 32 -12.20 -12.22 -2.02
CA ASP A 32 -12.52 -13.65 -1.87
C ASP A 32 -11.38 -14.42 -1.18
N THR A 33 -10.17 -13.86 -1.19
CA THR A 33 -8.95 -14.51 -0.66
C THR A 33 -8.22 -13.70 0.40
N CYS A 34 -8.60 -12.44 0.60
CA CYS A 34 -8.04 -11.57 1.64
C CYS A 34 -8.63 -11.92 3.01
N ASP A 35 -7.97 -12.81 3.75
CA ASP A 35 -8.24 -12.96 5.19
C ASP A 35 -7.63 -11.77 5.95
N ARG A 36 -8.39 -11.14 6.85
CA ARG A 36 -7.95 -9.92 7.55
C ARG A 36 -7.04 -10.23 8.74
N ASP A 37 -7.21 -11.39 9.36
CA ASP A 37 -6.61 -11.71 10.66
C ASP A 37 -5.19 -12.27 10.57
N GLU A 38 -4.73 -12.66 9.37
CA GLU A 38 -3.38 -13.23 9.15
C GLU A 38 -2.35 -12.22 8.62
N ASN A 39 -2.71 -10.95 8.44
CA ASN A 39 -1.81 -9.96 7.82
C ASN A 39 -0.89 -9.30 8.84
N GLU A 40 0.42 -9.38 8.61
CA GLU A 40 1.43 -8.68 9.41
C GLU A 40 1.44 -7.16 9.14
N VAL A 41 0.86 -6.71 8.01
CA VAL A 41 0.77 -5.29 7.64
C VAL A 41 -0.62 -4.73 7.94
N PRO A 42 -0.74 -3.66 8.76
CA PRO A 42 -2.03 -3.07 9.06
C PRO A 42 -2.61 -2.38 7.81
N LEU A 43 -3.78 -2.85 7.36
CA LEU A 43 -4.52 -2.25 6.24
C LEU A 43 -5.71 -1.43 6.74
N ALA A 44 -5.73 -0.13 6.41
CA ALA A 44 -6.85 0.76 6.66
C ALA A 44 -7.84 0.79 5.49
N GLY A 45 -9.11 1.02 5.79
CA GLY A 45 -10.19 1.12 4.78
C GLY A 45 -11.10 -0.10 4.70
N GLN A 46 -12.09 0.00 3.80
CA GLN A 46 -13.10 -1.03 3.54
C GLN A 46 -13.20 -1.27 2.03
N GLY A 47 -13.57 -2.50 1.65
CA GLY A 47 -13.70 -2.90 0.25
C GLY A 47 -12.38 -3.32 -0.39
N GLU A 48 -12.37 -3.28 -1.73
CA GLU A 48 -11.29 -3.78 -2.59
C GLU A 48 -10.05 -2.89 -2.60
N VAL A 49 -10.15 -1.61 -2.22
CA VAL A 49 -9.00 -0.72 -2.13
C VAL A 49 -8.77 -0.34 -0.69
N ARG A 50 -7.57 -0.63 -0.21
CA ARG A 50 -7.12 -0.33 1.15
C ARG A 50 -5.88 0.55 1.10
N THR A 51 -5.54 1.15 2.23
CA THR A 51 -4.36 1.99 2.36
C THR A 51 -3.48 1.46 3.48
N THR A 52 -2.17 1.51 3.26
CA THR A 52 -1.19 1.23 4.31
C THR A 52 0.07 2.05 4.08
N THR A 53 0.93 2.06 5.10
CA THR A 53 2.18 2.79 5.14
C THR A 53 3.26 1.77 5.45
N VAL A 54 4.16 1.55 4.49
CA VAL A 54 5.05 0.37 4.47
C VAL A 54 6.47 0.75 4.07
N THR A 55 7.45 -0.01 4.57
CA THR A 55 8.83 0.06 4.08
C THR A 55 9.00 -0.68 2.76
N VAL A 56 10.15 -0.51 2.10
CA VAL A 56 10.48 -1.24 0.86
C VAL A 56 10.41 -2.76 1.06
N ALA A 57 10.90 -3.27 2.20
CA ALA A 57 10.81 -4.69 2.55
C ALA A 57 9.35 -5.16 2.64
N GLN A 58 8.50 -4.40 3.32
CA GLN A 58 7.08 -4.74 3.45
C GLN A 58 6.31 -4.66 2.13
N VAL A 59 6.75 -3.82 1.17
CA VAL A 59 6.20 -3.85 -0.19
C VAL A 59 6.53 -5.18 -0.88
N ALA A 60 7.74 -5.71 -0.70
CA ALA A 60 8.09 -7.03 -1.23
C ALA A 60 7.15 -8.11 -0.66
N ASP A 61 6.97 -8.12 0.66
CA ASP A 61 6.11 -9.08 1.35
C ASP A 61 4.65 -8.99 0.87
N LEU A 62 4.14 -7.77 0.68
CA LEU A 62 2.79 -7.53 0.16
C LEU A 62 2.62 -8.03 -1.28
N THR A 63 3.58 -7.76 -2.18
CA THR A 63 3.47 -8.23 -3.57
C THR A 63 3.46 -9.76 -3.68
N ASP A 64 4.08 -10.45 -2.72
CA ASP A 64 4.15 -11.91 -2.72
C ASP A 64 2.83 -12.55 -2.21
N GLN A 65 1.93 -11.77 -1.60
CA GLN A 65 0.62 -12.24 -1.16
C GLN A 65 -0.33 -12.52 -2.34
N ALA A 66 -1.01 -13.66 -2.31
CA ALA A 66 -1.94 -14.06 -3.36
C ALA A 66 -3.18 -13.14 -3.44
N TRP A 67 -3.62 -12.61 -2.31
CA TRP A 67 -4.78 -11.70 -2.24
C TRP A 67 -4.45 -10.27 -2.67
N VAL A 68 -3.18 -9.90 -2.82
CA VAL A 68 -2.80 -8.61 -3.39
C VAL A 68 -2.85 -8.71 -4.91
N ARG A 69 -3.76 -7.96 -5.51
CA ARG A 69 -3.88 -7.82 -6.96
C ARG A 69 -2.93 -6.76 -7.49
N HIS A 70 -2.84 -5.62 -6.80
CA HIS A 70 -2.05 -4.49 -7.26
C HIS A 70 -1.70 -3.52 -6.11
N LEU A 71 -0.57 -2.82 -6.24
CA LEU A 71 -0.09 -1.78 -5.34
C LEU A 71 0.16 -0.50 -6.14
N ARG A 72 -0.32 0.61 -5.59
CA ARG A 72 -0.22 1.92 -6.22
C ARG A 72 0.32 2.94 -5.23
N TRP A 73 1.21 3.80 -5.69
CA TRP A 73 1.68 4.90 -4.84
C TRP A 73 0.54 5.85 -4.52
N SER A 74 0.40 6.26 -3.25
CA SER A 74 -0.60 7.27 -2.88
C SER A 74 -0.22 8.66 -3.35
N GLY A 75 1.04 8.87 -3.75
CA GLY A 75 1.61 10.20 -3.88
C GLY A 75 1.89 10.84 -2.52
N PRO A 76 2.43 12.08 -2.52
CA PRO A 76 2.65 12.84 -1.30
C PRO A 76 1.32 13.15 -0.62
N LEU A 77 1.12 12.56 0.55
CA LEU A 77 -0.04 12.86 1.38
C LEU A 77 0.15 14.23 2.05
N ARG A 78 -0.91 15.03 2.04
CA ARG A 78 -0.97 16.28 2.80
C ARG A 78 -2.05 16.15 3.84
N LEU A 79 -1.74 16.59 5.06
CA LEU A 79 -2.76 16.83 6.06
C LEU A 79 -3.64 17.97 5.55
N LEU A 80 -4.93 17.71 5.41
CA LEU A 80 -5.90 18.77 5.31
C LEU A 80 -6.17 19.22 6.74
N ASP A 81 -5.83 20.47 7.05
CA ASP A 81 -6.26 21.08 8.30
C ASP A 81 -7.79 21.03 8.32
N GLY A 82 -8.33 20.32 9.31
CA GLY A 82 -9.76 20.12 9.46
C GLY A 82 -10.46 21.39 9.92
N ASP A 83 -10.50 22.42 9.09
CA ASP A 83 -11.49 23.50 9.20
C ASP A 83 -12.79 23.03 8.54
N ALA A 84 -13.41 22.02 9.17
CA ALA A 84 -14.80 21.71 8.94
C ALA A 84 -15.62 22.49 9.98
N THR A 85 -15.90 23.75 9.69
CA THR A 85 -17.14 24.37 10.18
C THR A 85 -18.31 23.49 9.74
N GLY A 86 -18.99 22.89 10.71
CA GLY A 86 -20.24 22.14 10.56
C GLY A 86 -20.90 21.94 11.90
#